data_AF-A0A1G0WHL9-F1
#
_entry.id   AF-A0A1G0WHL9-F1
#
_cell.length_a   1.000
_cell.length_b   1.000
_cell.length_c   1.000
_cell.angle_alpha   90.00
_cell.angle_beta   90.00
_cell.angle_gamma   90.00
#
_symmetry.space_group_name_H-M   'P 1'
#
loop_
_entity.id
_entity.type
_entity.pdbx_description
1 polymer ?
#
loop_
_entity_poly.entity_id
_entity_poly.type
_entity_poly.pdbx_seq_one_letter_code
_entity_poly.pdbx_strand_id
1 'polypeptide(L)'
;MRKPDLIANTYPLNAVLLLSEHDEASSIETILALLRQGHDFLKLYFGETWSDTAQYIIYKYGMNHLDKLKAFMLEESIYPLAKCTISDALTRKAHDKPSYSEAVRKWHDEVLEFYYEHINNNKLIDSNLITELLGNIPDFDNSIADSELAMKLFEVKDLINEHIYGTYDEWKEYCLHECPNEFEPMPKNISALLRELHDRYFISQEQQELFSSLIPKQRLVDEKIVGRNDPCPCGSGKKYKKCCLK
;
A
#
# COMPACT_ATOMS: atom_id res chain seq x y z
N MET A 1 36.55 -2.08 -0.21
CA MET A 1 35.25 -1.66 0.37
C MET A 1 34.18 -1.92 -0.67
N ARG A 2 33.23 -2.83 -0.41
CA ARG A 2 32.04 -3.02 -1.26
C ARG A 2 31.20 -1.74 -1.15
N LYS A 3 30.86 -1.13 -2.28
CA LYS A 3 29.87 -0.03 -2.32
C LYS A 3 28.50 -0.64 -1.94
N PRO A 4 27.58 0.11 -1.32
CA PRO A 4 26.26 -0.40 -1.02
C PRO A 4 25.58 -0.68 -2.36
N ASP A 5 25.33 -1.96 -2.63
CA ASP A 5 24.33 -2.32 -3.61
C ASP A 5 23.07 -1.53 -3.25
N LEU A 6 22.35 -0.96 -4.23
CA LEU A 6 20.96 -0.55 -4.02
C LEU A 6 20.04 -1.78 -3.84
N ILE A 7 20.61 -2.90 -3.36
CA ILE A 7 19.94 -4.05 -2.80
C ILE A 7 19.81 -3.80 -1.29
N ALA A 8 19.05 -2.78 -0.93
CA ALA A 8 18.31 -2.80 0.33
C ALA A 8 16.87 -3.08 -0.12
N ASN A 9 16.40 -4.29 -0.33
CA ASN A 9 16.40 -5.41 0.61
C ASN A 9 15.78 -6.64 -0.09
N THR A 10 16.58 -7.45 -0.81
CA THR A 10 16.03 -8.66 -1.46
C THR A 10 15.72 -9.77 -0.45
N TYR A 11 16.33 -9.77 0.74
CA TYR A 11 16.11 -10.83 1.72
C TYR A 11 14.68 -10.86 2.30
N PRO A 12 14.11 -9.75 2.81
CA PRO A 12 12.73 -9.75 3.29
C PRO A 12 11.72 -10.07 2.18
N LEU A 13 11.91 -9.49 0.99
CA LEU A 13 11.07 -9.76 -0.19
C LEU A 13 11.08 -11.26 -0.54
N ASN A 14 12.26 -11.84 -0.74
CA ASN A 14 12.40 -13.25 -1.10
C ASN A 14 11.86 -14.17 -0.01
N ALA A 15 12.04 -13.83 1.28
CA ALA A 15 11.49 -14.62 2.38
C ALA A 15 9.95 -14.64 2.36
N VAL A 16 9.31 -13.49 2.14
CA VAL A 16 7.85 -13.37 2.02
C VAL A 16 7.33 -14.14 0.80
N LEU A 17 8.01 -14.04 -0.34
CA LEU A 17 7.63 -14.77 -1.55
C LEU A 17 7.80 -16.29 -1.41
N LEU A 18 8.86 -16.76 -0.74
CA LEU A 18 9.04 -18.19 -0.49
C LEU A 18 8.02 -18.72 0.51
N LEU A 19 7.69 -17.95 1.55
CA LEU A 19 6.61 -18.31 2.49
C LEU A 19 5.28 -18.50 1.75
N SER A 20 5.01 -17.64 0.76
CA SER A 20 3.79 -17.72 -0.06
C SER A 20 3.75 -18.86 -1.07
N GLU A 21 4.80 -19.68 -1.18
CA GLU A 21 4.74 -20.95 -1.91
C GLU A 21 4.50 -22.16 -1.00
N HIS A 22 4.60 -21.98 0.32
CA HIS A 22 4.53 -23.09 1.28
C HIS A 22 3.27 -23.11 2.14
N ASP A 23 2.76 -21.94 2.56
CA ASP A 23 1.62 -21.87 3.48
C ASP A 23 0.75 -20.63 3.19
N GLU A 24 -0.43 -20.88 2.65
CA GLU A 24 -1.43 -19.85 2.34
C GLU A 24 -1.88 -19.06 3.57
N ALA A 25 -2.25 -19.74 4.66
CA ALA A 25 -2.83 -19.08 5.83
C ALA A 25 -1.78 -18.21 6.54
N SER A 26 -0.56 -18.72 6.69
CA SER A 26 0.56 -17.95 7.25
C SER A 26 0.97 -16.79 6.34
N SER A 27 0.77 -16.90 5.03
CA SER A 27 1.09 -15.83 4.09
C SER A 27 0.17 -14.63 4.25
N ILE A 28 -1.15 -14.85 4.32
CA ILE A 28 -2.09 -13.74 4.55
C ILE A 28 -1.83 -13.08 5.90
N GLU A 29 -1.62 -13.84 6.98
CA GLU A 29 -1.29 -13.27 8.28
C GLU A 29 0.00 -12.44 8.25
N THR A 30 1.03 -12.94 7.58
CA THR A 30 2.31 -12.23 7.43
C THR A 30 2.14 -10.93 6.67
N ILE A 31 1.40 -10.93 5.55
CA ILE A 31 1.15 -9.71 4.78
C ILE A 31 0.35 -8.69 5.59
N LEU A 32 -0.71 -9.11 6.28
CA LEU A 32 -1.47 -8.19 7.14
C LEU A 32 -0.59 -7.64 8.27
N ALA A 33 0.27 -8.45 8.89
CA ALA A 33 1.19 -7.99 9.93
C ALA A 33 2.22 -6.97 9.40
N LEU A 34 2.72 -7.16 8.18
CA LEU A 34 3.63 -6.23 7.51
C LEU A 34 2.93 -4.92 7.13
N LEU A 35 1.72 -4.99 6.58
CA LEU A 35 0.91 -3.81 6.25
C LEU A 35 0.62 -2.94 7.48
N ARG A 36 0.45 -3.54 8.66
CA ARG A 36 0.29 -2.81 9.94
C ARG A 36 1.52 -2.00 10.36
N GLN A 37 2.72 -2.32 9.85
CA GLN A 37 3.94 -1.59 10.23
C GLN A 37 3.98 -0.17 9.63
N GLY A 38 3.14 0.11 8.64
CA GLY A 38 3.02 1.43 8.02
C GLY A 38 4.06 1.71 6.93
N HIS A 39 3.85 2.82 6.22
CA HIS A 39 4.57 3.18 5.00
C HIS A 39 6.10 3.22 5.16
N ASP A 40 6.60 3.86 6.22
CA ASP A 40 8.04 4.07 6.38
C ASP A 40 8.80 2.76 6.62
N PHE A 41 8.19 1.83 7.36
CA PHE A 41 8.74 0.48 7.53
C PHE A 41 8.77 -0.27 6.20
N LEU A 42 7.66 -0.28 5.49
CA LEU A 42 7.53 -1.00 4.21
C LEU A 42 8.52 -0.45 3.19
N LYS A 43 8.63 0.87 3.07
CA LYS A 43 9.59 1.54 2.20
C LYS A 43 11.03 1.22 2.60
N LEU A 44 11.34 1.19 3.89
CA LEU A 44 12.68 0.87 4.37
C LEU A 44 13.07 -0.58 4.05
N TYR A 45 12.18 -1.55 4.27
CA TYR A 45 12.49 -2.98 4.19
C TYR A 45 12.16 -3.66 2.85
N PHE A 46 11.32 -3.05 2.02
CA PHE A 46 10.87 -3.64 0.75
C PHE A 46 10.98 -2.65 -0.43
N GLY A 47 11.29 -1.38 -0.16
CA GLY A 47 11.38 -0.35 -1.19
C GLY A 47 10.05 -0.18 -1.94
N GLU A 48 10.16 0.13 -3.24
CA GLU A 48 9.00 0.36 -4.12
C GLU A 48 8.31 -0.95 -4.57
N THR A 49 8.90 -2.12 -4.28
CA THR A 49 8.36 -3.44 -4.71
C THR A 49 7.24 -3.97 -3.83
N TRP A 50 6.98 -3.32 -2.69
CA TRP A 50 6.09 -3.86 -1.66
C TRP A 50 4.64 -4.01 -2.14
N SER A 51 4.09 -2.98 -2.78
CA SER A 51 2.68 -2.96 -3.19
C SER A 51 2.38 -4.13 -4.14
N ASP A 52 3.21 -4.32 -5.17
CA ASP A 52 3.08 -5.45 -6.11
C ASP A 52 3.22 -6.81 -5.42
N THR A 53 4.15 -6.92 -4.46
CA THR A 53 4.39 -8.15 -3.71
C THR A 53 3.18 -8.54 -2.86
N ALA A 54 2.64 -7.57 -2.11
CA ALA A 54 1.47 -7.77 -1.28
C ALA A 54 0.24 -8.07 -2.14
N GLN A 55 0.05 -7.32 -3.22
CA GLN A 55 -1.06 -7.51 -4.16
C GLN A 55 -1.01 -8.91 -4.80
N TYR A 56 0.17 -9.39 -5.21
CA TYR A 56 0.34 -10.75 -5.74
C TYR A 56 -0.13 -11.83 -4.76
N ILE A 57 0.29 -11.73 -3.50
CA ILE A 57 -0.05 -12.72 -2.48
C ILE A 57 -1.54 -12.67 -2.12
N ILE A 58 -2.11 -11.47 -1.98
CA ILE A 58 -3.54 -11.28 -1.73
C ILE A 58 -4.36 -11.75 -2.93
N TYR A 59 -3.92 -11.49 -4.16
CA TYR A 59 -4.59 -12.01 -5.36
C TYR A 59 -4.58 -13.54 -5.38
N LYS A 60 -3.46 -14.16 -4.97
CA LYS A 60 -3.31 -15.63 -4.96
C LYS A 60 -4.24 -16.29 -3.95
N TYR A 61 -4.34 -15.73 -2.74
CA TYR A 61 -4.96 -16.41 -1.57
C TYR A 61 -6.13 -15.67 -0.91
N GLY A 62 -6.30 -14.38 -1.17
CA GLY A 62 -7.22 -13.50 -0.44
C GLY A 62 -8.69 -13.93 -0.46
N MET A 63 -9.14 -14.57 -1.55
CA MET A 63 -10.53 -15.07 -1.66
C MET A 63 -10.88 -16.12 -0.60
N ASN A 64 -9.89 -16.86 -0.08
CA ASN A 64 -10.10 -17.84 0.99
C ASN A 64 -10.08 -17.20 2.39
N HIS A 65 -9.81 -15.89 2.46
CA HIS A 65 -9.54 -15.16 3.69
C HIS A 65 -10.26 -13.80 3.76
N LEU A 66 -11.39 -13.66 3.05
CA LEU A 66 -12.16 -12.40 2.98
C LEU A 66 -12.50 -11.83 4.36
N ASP A 67 -12.83 -12.68 5.35
CA ASP A 67 -13.13 -12.24 6.71
C ASP A 67 -11.93 -11.57 7.39
N LYS A 68 -10.72 -12.11 7.19
CA LYS A 68 -9.47 -11.54 7.74
C LYS A 68 -9.11 -10.22 7.04
N LEU A 69 -9.26 -10.20 5.72
CA LEU A 69 -9.04 -8.99 4.93
C LEU A 69 -10.03 -7.89 5.34
N LYS A 70 -11.31 -8.24 5.52
CA LYS A 70 -12.33 -7.32 6.03
C LYS A 70 -11.96 -6.82 7.41
N ALA A 71 -11.64 -7.70 8.35
CA ALA A 71 -11.26 -7.31 9.71
C ALA A 71 -10.10 -6.30 9.72
N PHE A 72 -9.09 -6.50 8.87
CA PHE A 72 -8.01 -5.53 8.68
C PHE A 72 -8.50 -4.18 8.15
N MET A 73 -9.45 -4.15 7.20
CA MET A 73 -10.02 -2.89 6.71
C MET A 73 -10.71 -2.10 7.82
N LEU A 74 -11.27 -2.76 8.84
CA LEU A 74 -11.97 -2.09 9.94
C LEU A 74 -11.02 -1.59 11.04
N GLU A 75 -9.71 -1.88 10.95
CA GLU A 75 -8.73 -1.39 11.91
C GLU A 75 -8.46 0.11 11.73
N GLU A 76 -8.37 0.82 12.86
CA GLU A 76 -7.95 2.22 12.93
C GLU A 76 -6.44 2.38 12.77
N SER A 77 -6.03 3.57 12.32
CA SER A 77 -4.62 4.00 12.23
C SER A 77 -3.75 3.16 11.29
N ILE A 78 -4.38 2.46 10.34
CA ILE A 78 -3.70 1.83 9.22
C ILE A 78 -3.57 2.85 8.09
N TYR A 79 -2.38 2.96 7.53
CA TYR A 79 -2.10 3.87 6.42
C TYR A 79 -2.96 3.53 5.17
N PRO A 80 -3.62 4.51 4.52
CA PRO A 80 -4.57 4.26 3.44
C PRO A 80 -4.11 3.33 2.31
N LEU A 81 -2.91 3.50 1.76
CA LEU A 81 -2.45 2.64 0.64
C LEU A 81 -2.34 1.15 1.02
N ALA A 82 -2.12 0.85 2.31
CA ALA A 82 -2.10 -0.53 2.78
C ALA A 82 -3.48 -1.18 2.66
N LYS A 83 -4.55 -0.40 2.86
CA LYS A 83 -5.95 -0.83 2.67
C LYS A 83 -6.31 -0.89 1.18
N CYS A 84 -5.88 0.09 0.38
CA CYS A 84 -6.06 0.05 -1.08
C CYS A 84 -5.49 -1.22 -1.70
N THR A 85 -4.28 -1.63 -1.26
CA THR A 85 -3.62 -2.88 -1.72
C THR A 85 -4.53 -4.12 -1.63
N ILE A 86 -5.37 -4.21 -0.59
CA ILE A 86 -6.32 -5.32 -0.41
C ILE A 86 -7.45 -5.22 -1.44
N SER A 87 -8.06 -4.05 -1.53
CA SER A 87 -9.15 -3.79 -2.46
C SER A 87 -8.71 -4.03 -3.91
N ASP A 88 -7.58 -3.45 -4.33
CA ASP A 88 -7.01 -3.61 -5.67
C ASP A 88 -6.80 -5.10 -6.03
N ALA A 89 -6.26 -5.88 -5.10
CA ALA A 89 -6.00 -7.31 -5.31
C ALA A 89 -7.29 -8.12 -5.50
N LEU A 90 -8.32 -7.84 -4.69
CA LEU A 90 -9.62 -8.52 -4.76
C LEU A 90 -10.37 -8.12 -6.04
N THR A 91 -10.36 -6.85 -6.40
CA THR A 91 -10.97 -6.33 -7.63
C THR A 91 -10.29 -6.91 -8.86
N ARG A 92 -8.96 -6.94 -8.87
CA ARG A 92 -8.21 -7.61 -9.93
C ARG A 92 -8.56 -9.10 -10.04
N LYS A 93 -8.77 -9.78 -8.90
CA LYS A 93 -9.19 -11.18 -8.88
C LYS A 93 -10.58 -11.38 -9.49
N ALA A 94 -11.54 -10.51 -9.18
CA ALA A 94 -12.88 -10.53 -9.76
C ALA A 94 -12.84 -10.26 -11.27
N HIS A 95 -12.01 -9.32 -11.73
CA HIS A 95 -11.80 -9.05 -13.15
C HIS A 95 -11.27 -10.29 -13.90
N ASP A 96 -10.20 -10.90 -13.40
CA ASP A 96 -9.59 -12.07 -14.05
C ASP A 96 -10.47 -13.33 -13.98
N LYS A 97 -11.34 -13.40 -12.96
CA LYS A 97 -12.24 -14.53 -12.72
C LYS A 97 -13.61 -14.00 -12.29
N PRO A 98 -14.50 -13.67 -13.24
CA PRO A 98 -15.82 -13.09 -12.97
C PRO A 98 -16.72 -13.92 -12.04
N SER A 99 -16.42 -15.20 -11.83
CA SER A 99 -17.10 -16.02 -10.81
C SER A 99 -16.94 -15.49 -9.38
N TYR A 100 -15.95 -14.63 -9.11
CA TYR A 100 -15.74 -14.02 -7.79
C TYR A 100 -16.39 -12.64 -7.64
N SER A 101 -16.97 -12.06 -8.69
CA SER A 101 -17.46 -10.67 -8.70
C SER A 101 -18.50 -10.40 -7.62
N GLU A 102 -19.48 -11.30 -7.44
CA GLU A 102 -20.52 -11.15 -6.42
C GLU A 102 -19.93 -11.14 -5.00
N ALA A 103 -18.99 -12.04 -4.73
CA ALA A 103 -18.34 -12.12 -3.42
C ALA A 103 -17.49 -10.89 -3.12
N VAL A 104 -16.76 -10.38 -4.12
CA VAL A 104 -15.92 -9.18 -3.98
C VAL A 104 -16.77 -7.92 -3.87
N ARG A 105 -17.88 -7.81 -4.63
CA ARG A 105 -18.83 -6.69 -4.51
C ARG A 105 -19.43 -6.64 -3.11
N LYS A 106 -19.95 -7.77 -2.63
CA LYS A 106 -20.48 -7.89 -1.27
C LYS A 106 -19.44 -7.49 -0.21
N TRP A 107 -18.18 -7.89 -0.39
CA TRP A 107 -17.10 -7.52 0.52
C TRP A 107 -16.86 -6.00 0.55
N HIS A 108 -16.89 -5.32 -0.61
CA HIS A 108 -16.75 -3.86 -0.68
C HIS A 108 -17.95 -3.16 -0.05
N ASP A 109 -19.17 -3.62 -0.35
CA ASP A 109 -20.41 -3.09 0.22
C ASP A 109 -20.35 -3.12 1.75
N GLU A 110 -19.99 -4.26 2.35
CA GLU A 110 -19.86 -4.40 3.82
C GLU A 110 -18.79 -3.47 4.43
N VAL A 111 -17.66 -3.25 3.74
CA VAL A 111 -16.60 -2.34 4.22
C VAL A 111 -17.05 -0.88 4.14
N LEU A 112 -17.66 -0.49 3.02
CA LEU A 112 -18.14 0.89 2.80
C LEU A 112 -19.32 1.23 3.70
N GLU A 113 -20.23 0.29 3.95
CA GLU A 113 -21.31 0.45 4.94
C GLU A 113 -20.73 0.73 6.32
N PHE A 114 -19.73 -0.07 6.76
CA PHE A 114 -19.07 0.15 8.04
C PHE A 114 -18.38 1.52 8.10
N TYR A 115 -17.72 1.97 7.03
CA TYR A 115 -17.11 3.30 6.98
C TYR A 115 -18.16 4.41 7.03
N TYR A 116 -19.28 4.26 6.33
CA TYR A 116 -20.38 5.21 6.39
C TYR A 116 -20.98 5.32 7.79
N GLU A 117 -21.15 4.21 8.51
CA GLU A 117 -21.59 4.22 9.92
C GLU A 117 -20.60 4.91 10.86
N HIS A 118 -19.31 4.92 10.51
CA HIS A 118 -18.22 5.50 11.28
C HIS A 118 -17.63 6.76 10.64
N ILE A 119 -18.42 7.49 9.85
CA ILE A 119 -17.95 8.56 8.95
C ILE A 119 -17.11 9.66 9.63
N ASN A 120 -17.33 9.88 10.93
CA ASN A 120 -16.62 10.89 11.71
C ASN A 120 -15.28 10.38 12.31
N ASN A 121 -14.90 9.13 12.06
CA ASN A 121 -13.68 8.52 12.58
C ASN A 121 -12.48 8.76 11.65
N ASN A 122 -11.79 9.87 11.87
CA ASN A 122 -10.60 10.27 11.11
C ASN A 122 -9.36 9.37 11.29
N LYS A 123 -9.40 8.38 12.20
CA LYS A 123 -8.36 7.35 12.29
C LYS A 123 -8.67 6.14 11.42
N LEU A 124 -9.92 5.97 11.03
CA LEU A 124 -10.39 4.85 10.22
C LEU A 124 -10.47 5.24 8.74
N ILE A 125 -10.95 6.46 8.49
CA ILE A 125 -11.40 6.94 7.19
C ILE A 125 -10.49 8.05 6.69
N ASP A 126 -10.18 7.97 5.39
CA ASP A 126 -9.49 8.97 4.60
C ASP A 126 -10.26 9.16 3.29
N SER A 127 -10.34 10.39 2.78
CA SER A 127 -11.12 10.70 1.58
C SER A 127 -10.57 9.98 0.35
N ASN A 128 -9.24 9.82 0.22
CA ASN A 128 -8.67 9.06 -0.89
C ASN A 128 -8.98 7.58 -0.75
N LEU A 129 -8.92 7.02 0.48
CA LEU A 129 -9.28 5.62 0.70
C LEU A 129 -10.71 5.31 0.23
N ILE A 130 -11.70 6.12 0.62
CA ILE A 130 -13.09 5.87 0.20
C ILE A 130 -13.25 6.05 -1.30
N THR A 131 -12.58 7.06 -1.88
CA THR A 131 -12.58 7.28 -3.33
C THR A 131 -12.05 6.06 -4.06
N GLU A 132 -10.88 5.53 -3.66
CA GLU A 132 -10.30 4.31 -4.26
C GLU A 132 -11.22 3.09 -4.08
N LEU A 133 -11.82 2.92 -2.89
CA LEU A 133 -12.72 1.79 -2.64
C LEU A 133 -13.97 1.81 -3.53
N LEU A 134 -14.52 2.99 -3.81
CA LEU A 134 -15.64 3.15 -4.74
C LEU A 134 -15.24 2.79 -6.17
N GLY A 135 -14.05 3.20 -6.61
CA GLY A 135 -13.52 2.85 -7.93
C GLY A 135 -13.23 1.36 -8.11
N ASN A 136 -12.92 0.69 -7.01
CA ASN A 136 -12.54 -0.71 -7.02
C ASN A 136 -13.71 -1.68 -6.91
N ILE A 137 -14.94 -1.22 -6.68
CA ILE A 137 -16.06 -2.15 -6.65
C ILE A 137 -16.24 -2.75 -8.06
N PRO A 138 -16.23 -4.09 -8.22
CA PRO A 138 -16.43 -4.68 -9.54
C PRO A 138 -17.86 -4.44 -10.03
N ASP A 139 -18.01 -3.58 -11.05
CA ASP A 139 -19.31 -3.16 -11.58
C ASP A 139 -19.52 -3.61 -13.04
N PHE A 140 -19.68 -4.92 -13.24
CA PHE A 140 -19.79 -5.50 -14.58
C PHE A 140 -21.15 -5.27 -15.25
N ASP A 141 -22.14 -4.81 -14.48
CA ASP A 141 -23.49 -4.51 -14.95
C ASP A 141 -23.83 -3.01 -14.89
N ASN A 142 -22.84 -2.16 -14.62
CA ASN A 142 -22.95 -0.71 -14.48
C ASN A 142 -24.03 -0.28 -13.45
N SER A 143 -24.24 -1.09 -12.41
CA SER A 143 -25.29 -0.91 -11.41
C SER A 143 -24.82 -0.15 -10.17
N ILE A 144 -23.51 0.06 -10.00
CA ILE A 144 -22.98 0.70 -8.79
C ILE A 144 -23.48 2.13 -8.62
N ALA A 145 -23.67 2.84 -9.73
CA ALA A 145 -24.15 4.21 -9.75
C ALA A 145 -25.67 4.32 -9.51
N ASP A 146 -26.34 3.20 -9.25
CA ASP A 146 -27.70 3.15 -8.70
C ASP A 146 -27.72 2.70 -7.23
N SER A 147 -26.55 2.45 -6.62
CA SER A 147 -26.42 2.06 -5.22
C SER A 147 -26.83 3.21 -4.28
N GLU A 148 -27.73 2.92 -3.35
CA GLU A 148 -28.12 3.85 -2.28
C GLU A 148 -26.91 4.28 -1.43
N LEU A 149 -25.97 3.36 -1.20
CA LEU A 149 -24.75 3.64 -0.45
C LEU A 149 -23.86 4.64 -1.19
N ALA A 150 -23.68 4.48 -2.51
CA ALA A 150 -22.88 5.39 -3.30
C ALA A 150 -23.46 6.81 -3.26
N MET A 151 -24.78 6.97 -3.45
CA MET A 151 -25.46 8.26 -3.31
C MET A 151 -25.20 8.90 -1.94
N LYS A 152 -25.38 8.14 -0.85
CA LYS A 152 -25.13 8.62 0.51
C LYS A 152 -23.69 9.06 0.74
N LEU A 153 -22.71 8.34 0.19
CA LEU A 153 -21.30 8.69 0.32
C LEU A 153 -20.97 10.02 -0.37
N PHE A 154 -21.53 10.28 -1.55
CA PHE A 154 -21.35 11.55 -2.28
C PHE A 154 -22.08 12.73 -1.63
N GLU A 155 -23.12 12.51 -0.83
CA GLU A 155 -23.78 13.57 -0.05
C GLU A 155 -22.92 14.08 1.13
N VAL A 156 -21.95 13.27 1.59
CA VAL A 156 -21.05 13.66 2.68
C VAL A 156 -19.97 14.59 2.12
N LYS A 157 -20.03 15.85 2.57
CA LYS A 157 -19.07 16.88 2.18
C LYS A 157 -17.62 16.45 2.48
N ASP A 158 -16.74 16.70 1.50
CA ASP A 158 -15.29 16.45 1.57
C ASP A 158 -14.88 14.97 1.77
N LEU A 159 -15.83 14.03 1.64
CA LEU A 159 -15.57 12.59 1.78
C LEU A 159 -14.96 11.99 0.52
N ILE A 160 -15.50 12.34 -0.64
CA ILE A 160 -15.01 11.88 -1.94
C ILE A 160 -14.05 12.94 -2.48
N ASN A 161 -12.94 12.50 -3.04
CA ASN A 161 -11.99 13.40 -3.68
C ASN A 161 -12.59 13.87 -5.02
N GLU A 162 -13.16 15.07 -5.02
CA GLU A 162 -13.77 15.71 -6.19
C GLU A 162 -12.77 15.91 -7.35
N HIS A 163 -11.45 15.92 -7.09
CA HIS A 163 -10.47 15.97 -8.18
C HIS A 163 -10.34 14.67 -8.95
N ILE A 164 -10.77 13.55 -8.37
CA ILE A 164 -10.73 12.23 -8.98
C ILE A 164 -12.05 11.95 -9.70
N TYR A 165 -13.18 12.13 -9.00
CA TYR A 165 -14.50 11.74 -9.54
C TYR A 165 -15.44 12.89 -9.84
N GLY A 166 -15.11 14.13 -9.47
CA GLY A 166 -16.03 15.23 -9.58
C GLY A 166 -17.30 15.02 -8.75
N THR A 167 -18.42 15.43 -9.32
CA THR A 167 -19.76 15.28 -8.75
C THR A 167 -20.30 13.85 -8.92
N TYR A 168 -21.37 13.52 -8.19
CA TYR A 168 -22.04 12.22 -8.31
C TYR A 168 -22.49 11.92 -9.75
N ASP A 169 -23.03 12.92 -10.45
CA ASP A 169 -23.52 12.76 -11.83
C ASP A 169 -22.37 12.51 -12.80
N GLU A 170 -21.23 13.19 -12.64
CA GLU A 170 -20.02 12.96 -13.43
C GLU A 170 -19.45 11.56 -13.20
N TRP A 171 -19.37 11.13 -11.93
CA TRP A 171 -18.94 9.77 -11.58
C TRP A 171 -19.90 8.69 -12.11
N LYS A 172 -21.21 8.92 -12.02
CA LYS A 172 -22.22 8.01 -12.55
C LYS A 172 -22.07 7.82 -14.06
N GLU A 173 -21.86 8.91 -14.79
CA GLU A 173 -21.59 8.87 -16.23
C GLU A 173 -20.29 8.11 -16.53
N TYR A 174 -19.24 8.33 -15.72
CA TYR A 174 -17.99 7.58 -15.81
C TYR A 174 -18.21 6.07 -15.66
N CYS A 175 -18.95 5.62 -14.65
CA CYS A 175 -19.27 4.20 -14.44
C CYS A 175 -20.05 3.57 -15.61
N LEU A 176 -20.90 4.33 -16.31
CA LEU A 176 -21.68 3.82 -17.44
C LEU A 176 -20.83 3.62 -18.72
N HIS A 177 -19.75 4.39 -18.87
CA HIS A 177 -19.01 4.51 -20.14
C HIS A 177 -17.59 3.96 -20.10
N GLU A 178 -16.98 3.84 -18.93
CA GLU A 178 -15.64 3.29 -18.77
C GLU A 178 -15.71 1.84 -18.27
N CYS A 179 -15.48 0.89 -19.17
CA CYS A 179 -15.24 -0.51 -18.83
C CYS A 179 -13.77 -0.64 -18.37
N PRO A 180 -13.49 -1.42 -17.31
CA PRO A 180 -12.46 -1.11 -16.32
C PRO A 180 -11.05 -1.27 -16.86
N ASN A 181 -10.13 -0.48 -16.27
CA ASN A 181 -8.68 -0.61 -16.31
C ASN A 181 -8.20 -1.93 -16.94
N GLU A 182 -7.57 -1.88 -18.12
CA GLU A 182 -6.81 -3.00 -18.64
C GLU A 182 -5.65 -3.27 -17.67
N PHE A 183 -5.88 -4.04 -16.60
CA PHE A 183 -4.73 -4.34 -15.74
C PHE A 183 -3.81 -5.35 -16.42
N GLU A 184 -2.51 -5.20 -16.17
CA GLU A 184 -1.50 -6.17 -16.60
C GLU A 184 -1.80 -7.55 -15.98
N PRO A 185 -1.70 -8.65 -16.74
CA PRO A 185 -1.99 -9.99 -16.23
C PRO A 185 -1.14 -10.30 -15.01
N MET A 186 -1.76 -10.79 -13.94
CA MET A 186 -1.05 -11.14 -12.72
C MET A 186 0.00 -12.23 -13.00
N PRO A 187 1.23 -12.15 -12.43
CA PRO A 187 2.25 -13.17 -12.63
C PRO A 187 1.78 -14.57 -12.26
N LYS A 188 2.22 -15.59 -13.01
CA LYS A 188 1.77 -16.97 -12.78
C LYS A 188 2.46 -17.65 -11.59
N ASN A 189 3.63 -17.17 -11.19
CA ASN A 189 4.46 -17.72 -10.11
C ASN A 189 5.47 -16.68 -9.64
N ILE A 190 6.13 -16.95 -8.51
CA ILE A 190 7.15 -16.06 -7.94
C ILE A 190 8.31 -15.76 -8.89
N SER A 191 8.69 -16.68 -9.78
CA SER A 191 9.78 -16.44 -10.74
C SER A 191 9.39 -15.43 -11.82
N ALA A 192 8.14 -15.43 -12.26
CA ALA A 192 7.60 -14.43 -13.18
C ALA A 192 7.51 -13.07 -12.47
N LEU A 193 6.95 -13.04 -11.25
CA LEU A 193 6.86 -11.82 -10.45
C LEU A 193 8.25 -11.21 -10.22
N LEU A 194 9.24 -12.00 -9.80
CA LEU A 194 10.60 -11.51 -9.56
C LEU A 194 11.23 -10.91 -10.82
N ARG A 195 10.93 -11.46 -12.00
CA ARG A 195 11.41 -10.90 -13.27
C ARG A 195 10.74 -9.56 -13.57
N GLU A 196 9.43 -9.47 -13.39
CA GLU A 196 8.69 -8.23 -13.62
C GLU A 196 9.10 -7.13 -12.63
N LEU A 197 9.26 -7.47 -11.35
CA LEU A 197 9.80 -6.55 -10.35
C LEU A 197 11.22 -6.13 -10.71
N HIS A 198 12.02 -7.07 -11.24
CA HIS A 198 13.34 -6.75 -11.75
C HIS A 198 13.27 -5.72 -12.89
N ASP A 199 12.50 -6.00 -13.92
CA ASP A 199 12.44 -5.15 -15.10
C ASP A 199 11.81 -3.77 -14.82
N ARG A 200 10.86 -3.69 -13.87
CA ARG A 200 10.17 -2.45 -13.51
C ARG A 200 10.97 -1.56 -12.57
N TYR A 201 11.64 -2.14 -11.57
CA TYR A 201 12.25 -1.38 -10.47
C TYR A 201 13.78 -1.46 -10.42
N PHE A 202 14.42 -2.39 -11.12
CA PHE A 202 15.87 -2.48 -11.12
C PHE A 202 16.46 -1.56 -12.18
N ILE A 203 17.11 -0.52 -11.68
CA ILE A 203 17.92 0.41 -12.44
C ILE A 203 19.31 -0.23 -12.64
N SER A 204 19.84 -0.21 -13.87
CA SER A 204 21.16 -0.79 -14.17
C SER A 204 22.28 -0.09 -13.38
N GLN A 205 23.43 -0.74 -13.18
CA GLN A 205 24.57 -0.08 -12.52
C GLN A 205 24.99 1.22 -13.23
N GLU A 206 24.85 1.26 -14.56
CA GLU A 206 25.15 2.44 -15.37
C GLU A 206 24.16 3.58 -15.13
N GLN A 207 22.86 3.26 -15.00
CA GLN A 207 21.83 4.23 -14.63
C GLN A 207 21.95 4.66 -13.16
N GLN A 208 22.42 3.78 -12.27
CA GLN A 208 22.72 4.09 -10.87
C GLN A 208 23.88 5.08 -10.75
N GLU A 209 24.94 4.89 -11.54
CA GLU A 209 26.06 5.83 -11.64
C GLU A 209 25.63 7.18 -12.23
N LEU A 210 24.78 7.16 -13.27
CA LEU A 210 24.21 8.37 -13.85
C LEU A 210 23.36 9.15 -12.84
N PHE A 211 22.43 8.49 -12.14
CA PHE A 211 21.57 9.13 -11.14
C PHE A 211 22.40 9.66 -9.95
N SER A 212 23.38 8.89 -9.48
CA SER A 212 24.33 9.34 -8.46
C SER A 212 25.19 10.53 -8.90
N SER A 213 25.42 10.70 -10.21
CA SER A 213 26.14 11.85 -10.75
C SER A 213 25.26 13.11 -10.86
N LEU A 214 23.94 12.92 -11.01
CA LEU A 214 22.95 13.98 -11.17
C LEU A 214 22.47 14.57 -9.83
N ILE A 215 22.54 13.81 -8.75
CA ILE A 215 22.27 14.33 -7.40
C ILE A 215 23.51 15.09 -6.91
N PRO A 216 23.41 16.39 -6.60
CA PRO A 216 24.49 17.11 -5.96
C PRO A 216 24.82 16.40 -4.65
N LYS A 217 26.07 15.95 -4.49
CA LYS A 217 26.55 15.41 -3.22
C LYS A 217 26.37 16.47 -2.15
N GLN A 218 25.24 16.45 -1.44
CA GLN A 218 25.16 17.12 -0.16
C GLN A 218 26.30 16.50 0.65
N ARG A 219 27.29 17.32 1.00
CA ARG A 219 28.18 16.94 2.09
C ARG A 219 27.27 16.75 3.27
N LEU A 220 27.07 15.50 3.68
CA LEU A 220 26.78 15.22 5.07
C LEU A 220 27.87 15.98 5.82
N VAL A 221 27.50 17.11 6.41
CA VAL A 221 28.37 17.76 7.37
C VAL A 221 28.56 16.67 8.40
N ASP A 222 29.79 16.18 8.58
CA ASP A 222 30.13 15.36 9.72
C ASP A 222 29.79 16.21 10.94
N GLU A 223 28.55 16.10 11.44
CA GLU A 223 28.21 16.55 12.76
C GLU A 223 29.14 15.75 13.66
N LYS A 224 30.18 16.42 14.11
CA LYS A 224 31.24 15.85 14.94
C LYS A 224 30.54 15.16 16.11
N ILE A 225 30.43 13.83 16.04
CA ILE A 225 29.75 13.03 17.05
C ILE A 225 30.52 13.29 18.34
N VAL A 226 29.93 14.05 19.26
CA VAL A 226 30.62 14.41 20.50
C VAL A 226 30.81 13.15 21.32
N GLY A 227 32.07 12.81 21.62
CA GLY A 227 32.40 11.63 22.39
C GLY A 227 31.81 11.72 23.79
N ARG A 228 31.36 10.58 24.33
CA ARG A 228 30.75 10.50 25.67
C ARG A 228 31.63 11.13 26.78
N ASN A 229 32.96 11.16 26.61
CA ASN A 229 33.91 11.76 27.55
C ASN A 229 34.40 13.17 27.17
N ASP A 230 34.01 13.70 26.01
CA ASP A 230 34.43 15.02 25.52
C ASP A 230 33.72 16.15 26.30
N PRO A 231 34.27 17.39 26.28
CA PRO A 231 33.59 18.55 26.82
C PRO A 231 32.20 18.71 26.21
N CYS A 232 31.21 18.96 27.05
CA CYS A 232 29.82 19.09 26.63
C CYS A 232 29.63 20.37 25.81
N PRO A 233 29.03 20.28 24.60
CA PRO A 233 28.92 21.43 23.69
C PRO A 233 27.96 22.51 24.20
N CYS A 234 27.18 22.26 25.26
CA CYS A 234 26.32 23.26 25.89
C CYS A 234 27.08 24.31 26.73
N GLY A 235 28.42 24.26 26.77
CA GLY A 235 29.25 25.23 27.49
C GLY A 235 29.32 25.03 29.00
N SER A 236 28.82 23.90 29.54
CA SER A 236 28.81 23.64 30.99
C SER A 236 30.17 23.34 31.60
N GLY A 237 31.21 23.13 30.78
CA GLY A 237 32.54 22.69 31.22
C GLY A 237 32.60 21.23 31.72
N LYS A 238 31.48 20.49 31.71
CA LYS A 238 31.42 19.07 32.13
C LYS A 238 31.63 18.13 30.93
N LYS A 239 31.98 16.87 31.20
CA LYS A 239 31.97 15.80 30.17
C LYS A 239 30.54 15.56 29.67
N TYR A 240 30.36 15.26 28.38
CA TYR A 240 29.03 15.08 27.75
C TYR A 240 28.13 14.09 28.52
N LYS A 241 28.70 12.97 28.96
CA LYS A 241 28.01 11.95 29.79
C LYS A 241 27.53 12.37 31.17
N LYS A 242 27.99 13.52 31.66
CA LYS A 242 27.63 14.05 32.99
C LYS A 242 26.78 15.31 32.88
N CYS A 243 26.31 15.64 31.67
CA CYS A 243 25.61 16.89 31.41
C CYS A 243 24.35 16.66 30.55
N CYS A 244 24.53 16.38 29.27
CA CYS A 244 23.42 16.29 28.31
C CYS A 244 23.05 14.85 27.96
N LEU A 245 23.96 13.88 28.16
CA LEU A 245 23.61 12.47 28.25
C LEU A 245 23.13 12.21 29.69
N LYS A 246 21.81 12.20 29.92
CA LYS A 246 21.26 11.68 31.19
C LYS A 246 21.28 10.16 31.17
#